data_AF-W1YF23-F1
#
_entry.id   AF-W1YF23-F1
#
_cell.length_a   1.000
_cell.length_b   1.000
_cell.length_c   1.000
_cell.angle_alpha   90.00
_cell.angle_beta   90.00
_cell.angle_gamma   90.00
#
_symmetry.space_group_name_H-M   'P 1'
#
loop_
_entity.id
_entity.type
_entity.pdbx_description
1 polymer ?
#
loop_
_entity_poly.entity_id
_entity_poly.type
_entity_poly.pdbx_seq_one_letter_code
_entity_poly.pdbx_strand_id
1 'polypeptide(L)'
;IADNVHGESGLDGPALPEPTFAPQNCTAVELMAKTLRESAEPVTIVSTGPQTNVALLLNSHPELHSIIARIVIMGGAMGLGNWTPA
;
A
#
# COMPACT_ATOMS: atom_id res chain seq x y z
N ILE A 1 -10.17 6.57 -6.30
CA ILE A 1 -11.03 5.37 -6.12
C ILE A 1 -11.73 5.07 -7.43
N ALA A 2 -12.12 3.82 -7.70
CA ALA A 2 -13.11 3.53 -8.73
C ALA A 2 -14.49 3.72 -8.11
N ASP A 3 -14.94 4.97 -8.06
CA ASP A 3 -16.12 5.44 -7.33
C ASP A 3 -17.40 4.70 -7.72
N ASN A 4 -17.61 4.44 -9.01
CA ASN A 4 -18.74 3.65 -9.52
C ASN A 4 -18.77 2.19 -9.04
N VAL A 5 -17.65 1.64 -8.56
CA VAL A 5 -17.54 0.28 -8.02
C VAL A 5 -17.58 0.27 -6.49
N HIS A 6 -16.96 1.27 -5.85
CA HIS A 6 -16.77 1.30 -4.39
C HIS A 6 -17.67 2.31 -3.65
N GLY A 7 -18.48 3.08 -4.38
CA GLY A 7 -19.28 4.16 -3.83
C GLY A 7 -18.49 5.47 -3.62
N GLU A 8 -19.17 6.49 -3.11
CA GLU A 8 -18.63 7.84 -2.90
C GLU A 8 -17.53 7.84 -1.83
N SER A 9 -17.76 7.15 -0.70
CA SER A 9 -16.78 7.04 0.39
C SER A 9 -15.69 5.99 0.11
N GLY A 10 -15.93 5.11 -0.85
CA GLY A 10 -15.14 3.89 -1.07
C GLY A 10 -15.52 2.71 -0.15
N LEU A 11 -16.42 2.92 0.80
CA LEU A 11 -16.94 1.93 1.76
C LEU A 11 -18.46 2.10 2.00
N ASP A 12 -19.21 2.50 0.97
CA ASP A 12 -20.65 2.82 1.09
C ASP A 12 -21.50 1.62 1.55
N GLY A 13 -22.61 1.91 2.25
CA GLY A 13 -23.60 0.93 2.71
C GLY A 13 -23.76 0.89 4.22
N PRO A 14 -22.75 0.46 4.99
CA PRO A 14 -22.82 0.45 6.46
C PRO A 14 -22.50 1.81 7.08
N ALA A 15 -23.00 2.06 8.28
CA ALA A 15 -22.54 3.17 9.12
C ALA A 15 -21.22 2.76 9.80
N LEU A 16 -20.16 3.53 9.55
CA LEU A 16 -18.86 3.36 10.21
C LEU A 16 -18.68 4.41 11.31
N PRO A 17 -17.97 4.09 12.42
CA PRO A 17 -17.63 5.07 13.43
C PRO A 17 -16.59 6.07 12.88
N GLU A 18 -16.61 7.28 13.41
CA GLU A 18 -15.56 8.26 13.14
C GLU A 18 -14.21 7.79 13.73
N PRO A 19 -13.08 7.99 13.01
CA PRO A 19 -11.75 7.67 13.53
C PRO A 19 -11.45 8.39 14.85
N THR A 20 -10.91 7.65 15.84
CA THR A 20 -10.61 8.18 17.18
C THR A 20 -9.14 8.59 17.36
N PHE A 21 -8.32 8.49 16.31
CA PHE A 21 -6.91 8.83 16.34
C PHE A 21 -6.49 9.54 15.05
N ALA A 22 -5.41 10.32 15.14
CA ALA A 22 -4.83 11.00 14.00
C ALA A 22 -3.80 10.12 13.27
N PRO A 23 -3.63 10.28 11.95
CA PRO A 23 -2.53 9.64 11.24
C PRO A 23 -1.17 10.12 11.77
N GLN A 24 -0.12 9.34 11.50
CA GLN A 24 1.25 9.78 11.78
C GLN A 24 1.56 11.05 10.96
N ASN A 25 2.31 11.98 11.55
CA ASN A 25 2.71 13.23 10.88
C ASN A 25 3.94 13.01 9.97
N CYS A 26 3.82 12.07 9.03
CA CYS A 26 4.82 11.76 8.02
C CYS A 26 4.17 11.10 6.80
N THR A 27 4.91 11.00 5.71
CA THR A 27 4.50 10.28 4.50
C THR A 27 4.53 8.77 4.72
N ALA A 28 3.79 8.03 3.87
CA ALA A 28 3.83 6.57 3.88
C ALA A 28 5.25 6.01 3.69
N VAL A 29 6.04 6.61 2.80
CA VAL A 29 7.42 6.18 2.52
C VAL A 29 8.32 6.39 3.74
N GLU A 30 8.20 7.52 4.44
CA GLU A 30 8.95 7.78 5.67
C GLU A 30 8.60 6.77 6.77
N LEU A 31 7.31 6.46 6.95
CA LEU A 31 6.87 5.46 7.92
C LEU A 31 7.36 4.05 7.55
N MET A 32 7.28 3.66 6.28
CA MET A 32 7.80 2.38 5.79
C MET A 32 9.31 2.28 6.01
N ALA A 33 10.08 3.32 5.65
CA ALA A 33 11.52 3.34 5.82
C ALA A 33 11.93 3.29 7.31
N LYS A 34 11.22 4.02 8.17
CA LYS A 34 11.40 3.93 9.63
C LYS A 34 11.17 2.51 10.14
N THR A 35 10.04 1.91 9.77
CA THR A 35 9.68 0.54 10.16
C THR A 35 10.73 -0.47 9.73
N LEU A 36 11.26 -0.35 8.50
CA LEU A 36 12.31 -1.23 8.01
C LEU A 36 13.64 -1.04 8.76
N ARG A 37 14.04 0.20 9.06
CA ARG A 37 15.28 0.48 9.82
C ARG A 37 15.23 -0.05 11.25
N GLU A 38 14.05 -0.02 11.88
CA GLU A 38 13.84 -0.43 13.26
C GLU A 38 13.58 -1.94 13.39
N SER A 39 13.34 -2.64 12.27
CA SER A 39 13.08 -4.07 12.30
C SER A 39 14.34 -4.89 12.53
N ALA A 40 14.29 -5.80 13.49
CA ALA A 40 15.37 -6.76 13.74
C ALA A 40 15.37 -7.93 12.72
N GLU A 41 14.26 -8.13 12.00
CA GLU A 41 14.08 -9.20 11.02
C GLU A 41 13.51 -8.69 9.68
N PRO A 42 13.71 -9.41 8.57
CA PRO A 42 13.15 -9.01 7.28
C PRO A 42 11.62 -8.89 7.28
N VAL A 43 11.10 -7.77 6.77
CA VAL A 43 9.67 -7.41 6.76
C VAL A 43 9.02 -7.79 5.43
N THR A 44 7.78 -8.28 5.47
CA THR A 44 6.96 -8.49 4.27
C THR A 44 6.06 -7.28 4.02
N ILE A 45 6.14 -6.69 2.82
CA ILE A 45 5.25 -5.60 2.41
C ILE A 45 4.05 -6.21 1.69
N VAL A 46 2.83 -5.84 2.10
CA VAL A 46 1.59 -6.21 1.41
C VAL A 46 0.98 -4.95 0.78
N SER A 47 0.91 -4.89 -0.55
CA SER A 47 0.39 -3.74 -1.28
C SER A 47 -0.80 -4.13 -2.16
N THR A 48 -1.99 -3.69 -1.75
CA THR A 48 -3.28 -4.04 -2.37
C THR A 48 -3.89 -2.94 -3.24
N GLY A 49 -3.16 -1.85 -3.46
CA GLY A 49 -3.53 -0.76 -4.35
C GLY A 49 -2.43 -0.46 -5.38
N PRO A 50 -2.45 0.72 -6.02
CA PRO A 50 -1.37 1.16 -6.89
C PRO A 50 -0.01 1.16 -6.16
N GLN A 51 1.04 0.75 -6.87
CA GLN A 51 2.37 0.49 -6.29
C GLN A 51 3.20 1.76 -6.03
N THR A 52 2.60 2.96 -6.06
CA THR A 52 3.29 4.25 -6.01
C THR A 52 4.20 4.39 -4.79
N ASN A 53 3.70 4.10 -3.58
CA ASN A 53 4.51 4.21 -2.35
C ASN A 53 5.63 3.17 -2.30
N VAL A 54 5.37 1.94 -2.78
CA VAL A 54 6.38 0.89 -2.84
C VAL A 54 7.49 1.27 -3.82
N ALA A 55 7.14 1.78 -5.01
CA ALA A 55 8.10 2.23 -6.00
C ALA A 55 8.95 3.39 -5.49
N LEU A 56 8.34 4.38 -4.83
CA LEU A 56 9.06 5.50 -4.21
C LEU A 56 10.05 5.00 -3.13
N LEU A 57 9.59 4.13 -2.23
CA LEU A 57 10.44 3.51 -1.21
C LEU A 57 11.64 2.78 -1.82
N LEU A 58 11.40 1.92 -2.81
CA LEU A 58 12.46 1.12 -3.41
C LEU A 58 13.49 2.00 -4.13
N ASN A 59 13.06 3.09 -4.78
CA ASN A 59 13.96 4.00 -5.49
C ASN A 59 14.73 4.93 -4.56
N SER A 60 14.09 5.44 -3.50
CA SER A 60 14.72 6.41 -2.59
C SER A 60 15.53 5.75 -1.47
N HIS A 61 15.26 4.47 -1.16
CA HIS A 61 15.91 3.73 -0.08
C HIS A 61 16.46 2.36 -0.56
N PRO A 62 17.40 2.33 -1.51
CA PRO A 62 18.02 1.08 -1.96
C PRO A 62 18.74 0.34 -0.83
N GLU A 63 19.21 1.05 0.20
CA GLU A 63 19.86 0.46 1.37
C GLU A 63 18.94 -0.45 2.20
N LEU A 64 17.62 -0.28 2.09
CA LEU A 64 16.62 -1.01 2.87
C LEU A 64 16.12 -2.28 2.18
N HIS A 65 16.54 -2.56 0.93
CA HIS A 65 16.06 -3.73 0.18
C HIS A 65 16.37 -5.06 0.87
N SER A 66 17.52 -5.16 1.53
CA SER A 66 17.94 -6.38 2.25
C SER A 66 17.04 -6.71 3.45
N ILE A 67 16.34 -5.71 3.99
CA ILE A 67 15.38 -5.88 5.09
C ILE A 67 13.98 -6.19 4.56
N ILE A 68 13.73 -6.12 3.25
CA ILE A 68 12.45 -6.51 2.66
C ILE A 68 12.51 -8.00 2.31
N ALA A 69 11.80 -8.83 3.07
CA ALA A 69 11.73 -10.28 2.82
C ALA A 69 11.09 -10.59 1.45
N ARG A 70 9.96 -9.93 1.18
CA ARG A 70 9.18 -10.05 -0.06
C ARG A 70 8.13 -8.94 -0.14
N ILE A 71 7.62 -8.75 -1.34
CA ILE A 71 6.49 -7.86 -1.61
C ILE A 71 5.35 -8.73 -2.14
N VAL A 72 4.23 -8.74 -1.44
CA VAL A 72 3.00 -9.45 -1.83
C VAL A 72 2.03 -8.44 -2.41
N ILE A 73 1.70 -8.62 -3.69
CA ILE A 73 0.87 -7.67 -4.43
C ILE A 73 -0.51 -8.25 -4.72
N MET A 74 -1.55 -7.42 -4.65
CA MET A 74 -2.79 -7.66 -5.38
C MET A 74 -2.75 -6.79 -6.63
N GLY A 75 -2.63 -7.42 -7.80
CA GLY A 75 -2.57 -6.72 -9.07
C GLY A 75 -2.20 -7.62 -10.24
N GLY A 76 -2.48 -7.12 -11.45
CA GLY A 76 -2.27 -7.84 -12.70
C GLY A 76 -3.45 -8.72 -13.11
N ALA A 77 -3.37 -9.25 -14.32
CA ALA A 77 -4.30 -10.21 -14.89
C ALA A 77 -3.53 -11.17 -15.80
N MET A 78 -3.68 -12.48 -15.58
CA MET A 78 -3.14 -13.48 -16.51
C MET A 78 -4.05 -13.66 -17.74
N GLY A 79 -5.36 -13.46 -17.54
CA GLY A 79 -6.38 -13.46 -18.60
C GLY A 79 -6.91 -12.05 -18.83
N LEU A 80 -8.22 -11.88 -18.69
CA LEU A 80 -8.89 -10.60 -18.96
C LEU A 80 -8.66 -9.57 -17.85
N GLY A 81 -8.46 -8.31 -18.25
CA GLY A 81 -8.39 -7.17 -17.36
C GLY A 81 -9.77 -6.73 -16.83
N ASN A 82 -9.76 -5.98 -15.72
CA ASN A 82 -10.97 -5.47 -15.06
C ASN A 82 -11.13 -3.93 -15.18
N TRP A 83 -10.17 -3.24 -15.80
CA TRP A 83 -10.22 -1.79 -16.03
C TRP A 83 -10.21 -1.46 -17.52
N THR A 84 -9.19 -1.93 -18.23
CA THR A 84 -9.18 -2.04 -19.69
C THR A 84 -9.04 -3.52 -20.08
N PRO A 85 -9.49 -3.93 -21.29
CA PRO A 85 -9.11 -5.24 -21.83
C PRO A 85 -7.58 -5.43 -21.77
N ALA A 86 -7.16 -6.67 -21.49
CA ALA A 86 -5.76 -7.08 -21.41
C ALA A 86 -5.30 -7.73 -22.71
#